data_AF-A0A967SQL7-F1
#
_entry.id   AF-A0A967SQL7-F1
#
_cell.length_a   1.000
_cell.length_b   1.000
_cell.length_c   1.000
_cell.angle_alpha   90.00
_cell.angle_beta   90.00
_cell.angle_gamma   90.00
#
_symmetry.space_group_name_H-M   'P 1'
#
loop_
_entity.id
_entity.type
_entity.pdbx_description
1 polymer ?
#
loop_
_entity_poly.entity_id
_entity_poly.type
_entity_poly.pdbx_seq_one_letter_code
_entity_poly.pdbx_strand_id
1 'polypeptide(L)'
;MSIKTGLYQGTQMKQEMKINPRLYQAMDLLYMPLMDLQQHIKQEMLNNPFLDLEEPLVDAEDLTADDDEEQEDEIDWEEILLDGFDAGGRKQEYEQKEYYEPVRVESRDLSDHLLDQLKLMRLSPREVLLGEEIIGNIDDDGYLVCSLEEVVERLNE
;
A
#
# COMPACT_ATOMS: atom_id res chain seq x y z
N MET A 1 26.70 -50.42 63.83
CA MET A 1 25.55 -51.03 63.13
C MET A 1 24.78 -49.90 62.46
N SER A 2 24.55 -50.03 61.16
CA SER A 2 24.54 -48.98 60.14
C SER A 2 23.49 -47.88 60.25
N ILE A 3 23.93 -46.65 59.95
CA ILE A 3 23.11 -45.48 59.66
C ILE A 3 22.46 -45.70 58.29
N LYS A 4 21.14 -45.91 58.24
CA LYS A 4 20.37 -45.95 56.99
C LYS A 4 20.07 -44.52 56.56
N THR A 5 20.92 -43.95 55.71
CA THR A 5 20.63 -42.74 54.95
C THR A 5 19.69 -43.09 53.79
N GLY A 6 18.39 -42.94 53.99
CA GLY A 6 17.41 -43.01 52.90
C GLY A 6 17.47 -41.72 52.08
N LEU A 7 17.88 -41.81 50.81
CA LEU A 7 17.79 -40.71 49.86
C LEU A 7 16.31 -40.45 49.53
N TYR A 8 15.83 -39.24 49.81
CA TYR A 8 14.52 -38.78 49.36
C TYR A 8 14.69 -38.08 48.01
N GLN A 9 14.14 -38.64 46.93
CA GLN A 9 14.09 -38.01 45.61
C GLN A 9 12.70 -37.41 45.40
N GLY A 10 12.58 -36.09 45.54
CA GLY A 10 11.39 -35.33 45.16
C GLY A 10 11.51 -34.86 43.71
N THR A 11 10.51 -35.11 42.88
CA THR A 11 10.44 -34.55 41.52
C THR A 11 10.01 -33.09 41.62
N GLN A 12 10.95 -32.15 41.44
CA GLN A 12 10.61 -30.75 41.25
C GLN A 12 10.25 -30.49 39.78
N MET A 13 9.04 -30.00 39.53
CA MET A 13 8.63 -29.50 38.23
C MET A 13 9.07 -28.04 38.14
N LYS A 14 10.15 -27.76 37.40
CA LYS A 14 10.60 -26.39 37.13
C LYS A 14 10.02 -25.97 35.79
N GLN A 15 8.96 -25.18 35.82
CA GLN A 15 8.41 -24.55 34.62
C GLN A 15 9.31 -23.35 34.27
N GLU A 16 10.22 -23.54 33.32
CA GLU A 16 10.92 -22.43 32.68
C GLU A 16 10.03 -21.93 31.54
N MET A 17 9.60 -20.67 31.62
CA MET A 17 8.95 -20.01 30.49
C MET A 17 9.98 -19.93 29.36
N LYS A 18 9.87 -20.80 28.36
CA LYS A 18 10.66 -20.65 27.13
C LYS A 18 10.11 -19.42 26.42
N ILE A 19 10.93 -18.36 26.38
CA ILE A 19 10.69 -17.16 25.58
C ILE A 19 10.25 -17.61 24.17
N ASN A 20 9.21 -16.99 23.62
CA ASN A 20 8.77 -17.29 22.27
C ASN A 20 9.75 -16.64 21.27
N PRO A 21 10.61 -17.41 20.58
CA PRO A 21 11.64 -16.82 19.72
C PRO A 21 11.06 -16.04 18.54
N ARG A 22 9.82 -16.35 18.13
CA ARG A 22 9.12 -15.63 17.05
C ARG A 22 8.72 -14.22 17.45
N LEU A 23 8.39 -14.02 18.73
CA LEU A 23 8.03 -12.70 19.22
C LEU A 23 9.24 -11.77 19.20
N TYR A 24 10.40 -12.26 19.61
CA TYR A 24 11.63 -11.47 19.57
C TYR A 24 12.02 -11.09 18.14
N GLN A 25 11.87 -12.01 17.19
CA GLN A 25 12.11 -11.73 15.77
C GLN A 25 11.14 -10.68 15.20
N ALA A 26 9.87 -10.72 15.61
CA ALA A 26 8.87 -9.72 15.18
C ALA A 26 9.17 -8.34 15.77
N MET A 27 9.56 -8.28 17.04
CA MET A 27 10.00 -7.05 17.68
C MET A 27 11.26 -6.49 17.04
N ASP A 28 12.27 -7.34 16.78
CA ASP A 28 13.49 -6.92 16.10
C ASP A 28 13.20 -6.32 14.72
N LEU A 29 12.24 -6.88 13.96
CA LEU A 29 11.83 -6.33 12.67
C LEU A 29 11.13 -4.97 12.81
N LEU A 30 10.27 -4.80 13.82
CA LEU A 30 9.54 -3.55 14.07
C LEU A 30 10.47 -2.42 14.53
N TYR A 31 11.49 -2.73 15.33
CA TYR A 31 12.42 -1.75 15.90
C TYR A 31 13.64 -1.45 15.01
N MET A 32 13.81 -2.11 13.86
CA MET A 32 14.94 -1.85 12.95
C MET A 32 14.73 -0.55 12.14
N PRO A 33 15.79 0.25 11.93
CA PRO A 33 15.73 1.38 10.99
C PRO A 33 15.36 0.93 9.57
N LEU A 34 14.61 1.75 8.84
CA LEU A 34 14.13 1.42 7.49
C LEU A 34 15.24 0.99 6.53
N MET A 35 16.41 1.63 6.60
CA MET A 35 17.57 1.28 5.79
C MET A 35 18.09 -0.14 6.09
N ASP A 36 18.14 -0.52 7.36
CA ASP A 36 18.60 -1.84 7.80
C ASP A 36 17.56 -2.91 7.49
N LEU A 37 16.27 -2.61 7.64
CA LEU A 37 15.16 -3.48 7.27
C LEU A 37 15.17 -3.78 5.77
N GLN A 38 15.40 -2.78 4.91
CA GLN A 38 15.54 -2.98 3.48
C GLN A 38 16.74 -3.88 3.13
N GLN A 39 17.86 -3.73 3.84
CA GLN A 39 19.03 -4.59 3.66
C GLN A 39 18.75 -6.02 4.13
N HIS A 40 18.05 -6.17 5.24
CA HIS A 40 17.64 -7.48 5.79
C HIS A 40 16.72 -8.21 4.82
N ILE A 41 15.68 -7.56 4.30
CA ILE A 41 14.77 -8.14 3.29
C ILE A 41 15.54 -8.55 2.02
N LYS A 42 16.48 -7.72 1.54
CA LYS A 42 17.32 -8.06 0.38
C LYS A 42 18.22 -9.28 0.62
N GLN A 43 18.75 -9.44 1.83
CA GLN A 43 19.54 -10.62 2.20
C GLN A 43 18.65 -11.86 2.30
N GLU A 44 17.48 -11.74 2.91
CA GLU A 44 16.51 -12.82 2.99
C GLU A 44 16.02 -13.25 1.61
N MET A 45 15.84 -12.33 0.67
CA MET A 45 15.52 -12.64 -0.72
C MET A 45 16.59 -13.48 -1.42
N LEU A 46 17.87 -13.31 -1.07
CA LEU A 46 18.97 -14.13 -1.64
C LEU A 46 19.05 -15.52 -0.99
N ASN A 47 18.69 -15.62 0.28
CA ASN A 47 18.84 -16.83 1.07
C ASN A 47 17.57 -17.70 1.07
N ASN A 48 16.39 -17.10 0.89
CA ASN A 48 15.09 -17.73 0.99
C ASN A 48 14.54 -18.03 -0.42
N PRO A 49 14.53 -19.30 -0.84
CA PRO A 49 14.08 -19.69 -2.18
C PRO A 49 12.57 -19.56 -2.41
N PHE A 50 11.80 -19.05 -1.44
CA PHE A 50 10.37 -18.77 -1.56
C PHE A 50 10.05 -17.26 -1.63
N LEU A 51 11.05 -16.38 -1.45
CA LEU A 51 10.89 -14.93 -1.59
C LEU A 51 11.29 -14.52 -3.01
N ASP A 52 10.31 -14.25 -3.85
CA ASP A 52 10.51 -13.67 -5.19
C ASP A 52 9.91 -12.24 -5.22
N LEU A 53 10.50 -11.33 -6.00
CA LEU A 53 9.81 -10.09 -6.34
C LEU A 53 8.62 -10.44 -7.23
N GLU A 54 7.40 -10.30 -6.73
CA GLU A 54 6.26 -10.16 -7.61
C GLU A 54 6.43 -8.87 -8.41
N GLU A 55 6.46 -8.98 -9.74
CA GLU A 55 6.17 -7.84 -10.59
C GLU A 55 4.76 -7.36 -10.23
N PRO A 56 4.55 -6.05 -10.02
CA PRO A 56 3.26 -5.55 -9.59
C PRO A 56 2.19 -5.99 -10.59
N LEU A 57 1.23 -6.78 -10.12
CA LEU A 57 0.08 -7.26 -10.92
C LEU A 57 -0.97 -6.15 -11.17
N VAL A 58 -0.66 -4.91 -10.79
CA VAL A 58 -1.47 -3.72 -10.98
C VAL A 58 -0.52 -2.55 -11.23
N ASP A 59 -0.80 -1.74 -12.25
CA ASP A 59 -0.06 -0.51 -12.54
C ASP A 59 0.09 0.31 -11.25
N ALA A 60 1.33 0.62 -10.87
CA ALA A 60 1.68 1.29 -9.62
C ALA A 60 1.12 2.72 -9.50
N GLU A 61 0.35 3.17 -10.49
CA GLU A 61 -0.38 4.43 -10.52
C GLU A 61 -1.66 4.37 -9.65
N ASP A 62 -2.16 3.18 -9.31
CA ASP A 62 -3.41 2.98 -8.52
C ASP A 62 -3.21 3.04 -6.98
N LEU A 63 -2.00 3.33 -6.49
CA LEU A 63 -1.70 3.41 -5.04
C LEU A 63 -1.67 4.85 -4.49
N THR A 64 -2.06 5.85 -5.28
CA THR A 64 -1.97 7.28 -4.88
C THR A 64 -3.30 8.02 -4.80
N ALA A 65 -4.42 7.31 -4.71
CA ALA A 65 -5.75 7.92 -4.58
C ALA A 65 -6.48 7.42 -3.33
N ASP A 66 -6.02 7.87 -2.16
CA ASP A 66 -6.89 8.15 -1.01
C ASP A 66 -6.11 9.06 -0.03
N ASP A 67 -6.11 10.35 -0.33
CA ASP A 67 -5.76 11.41 0.63
C ASP A 67 -7.05 12.18 0.92
N ASP A 68 -7.94 11.57 1.72
CA ASP A 68 -9.00 12.27 2.47
C ASP A 68 -9.73 11.28 3.41
N GLU A 69 -9.11 10.99 4.55
CA GLU A 69 -9.71 11.18 5.88
C GLU A 69 -8.67 10.82 6.93
N GLU A 70 -8.23 11.85 7.66
CA GLU A 70 -7.39 11.76 8.86
C GLU A 70 -8.00 10.81 9.90
N GLN A 71 -7.70 9.52 9.79
CA GLN A 71 -7.46 8.66 10.94
C GLN A 71 -6.00 8.22 10.82
N GLU A 72 -5.08 9.09 11.26
CA GLU A 72 -3.84 8.64 11.90
C GLU A 72 -4.21 7.86 13.18
N ASP A 73 -4.95 6.76 13.03
CA ASP A 73 -4.85 5.68 13.99
C ASP A 73 -3.45 5.12 13.75
N GLU A 74 -2.50 5.60 14.55
CA GLU A 74 -1.16 5.05 14.65
C GLU A 74 -1.31 3.53 14.78
N ILE A 75 -1.13 2.81 13.67
CA ILE A 75 -1.39 1.37 13.61
C ILE A 75 -0.48 0.74 14.65
N ASP A 76 -1.08 0.23 15.73
CA ASP A 76 -0.35 -0.43 16.81
C ASP A 76 0.11 -1.81 16.31
N TRP A 77 1.22 -1.80 15.58
CA TRP A 77 1.89 -2.99 15.10
C TRP A 77 2.32 -3.91 16.25
N GLU A 78 2.58 -3.37 17.44
CA GLU A 78 2.93 -4.15 18.61
C GLU A 78 1.71 -4.96 19.08
N GLU A 79 0.52 -4.37 19.17
CA GLU A 79 -0.73 -5.07 19.49
C GLU A 79 -1.06 -6.16 18.46
N ILE A 80 -1.01 -5.84 17.16
CA ILE A 80 -1.35 -6.79 16.08
C ILE A 80 -0.39 -7.99 16.06
N LEU A 81 0.91 -7.75 16.25
CA LEU A 81 1.92 -8.80 16.27
C LEU A 81 1.84 -9.63 17.56
N LEU A 82 1.45 -9.04 18.70
CA LEU A 82 1.33 -9.71 20.00
C LEU A 82 0.02 -10.51 20.18
N ASP A 83 -1.12 -10.08 19.62
CA ASP A 83 -2.42 -10.76 19.75
C ASP A 83 -2.38 -12.20 19.17
N GLY A 84 -1.60 -12.41 18.11
CA GLY A 84 -1.43 -13.73 17.48
C GLY A 84 -0.62 -14.74 18.30
N PHE A 85 0.04 -14.32 19.39
CA PHE A 85 0.89 -15.17 20.23
C PHE A 85 0.23 -15.64 21.54
N ASP A 86 -1.00 -15.23 21.85
CA ASP A 86 -1.72 -15.77 23.00
C ASP A 86 -1.97 -17.27 22.80
N ALA A 87 -1.78 -18.06 23.85
CA ALA A 87 -1.55 -19.51 23.82
C ALA A 87 -2.80 -20.37 23.48
N GLY A 88 -3.76 -19.80 22.77
CA GLY A 88 -4.95 -20.47 22.26
C GLY A 88 -5.26 -19.90 20.88
N GLY A 89 -4.61 -20.46 19.85
CA GLY A 89 -4.78 -20.02 18.47
C GLY A 89 -6.24 -19.78 18.13
N ARG A 90 -6.61 -18.52 17.92
CA ARG A 90 -7.90 -18.16 17.33
C ARG A 90 -7.95 -18.87 15.98
N LYS A 91 -8.96 -19.73 15.82
CA LYS A 91 -9.33 -20.26 14.52
C LYS A 91 -9.61 -19.03 13.66
N GLN A 92 -8.80 -18.79 12.63
CA GLN A 92 -9.12 -17.80 11.62
C GLN A 92 -10.49 -18.20 11.06
N GLU A 93 -11.55 -17.51 11.51
CA GLU A 93 -12.79 -17.49 10.77
C GLU A 93 -12.47 -16.73 9.51
N TYR A 94 -12.22 -17.48 8.44
CA TYR A 94 -12.27 -16.96 7.10
C TYR A 94 -13.70 -16.47 6.89
N GLU A 95 -13.97 -15.21 7.25
CA GLU A 95 -15.08 -14.50 6.67
C GLU A 95 -14.87 -14.62 5.16
N GLN A 96 -15.81 -15.28 4.48
CA GLN A 96 -15.92 -15.14 3.03
C GLN A 96 -16.25 -13.68 2.77
N LYS A 97 -15.21 -12.83 2.70
CA LYS A 97 -15.33 -11.52 2.06
C LYS A 97 -15.70 -11.81 0.62
N GLU A 98 -16.96 -11.55 0.26
CA GLU A 98 -17.33 -11.41 -1.13
C GLU A 98 -16.39 -10.35 -1.72
N TYR A 99 -15.56 -10.77 -2.66
CA TYR A 99 -14.64 -9.89 -3.35
C TYR A 99 -15.51 -8.94 -4.19
N TYR A 100 -15.74 -7.73 -3.66
CA TYR A 100 -16.32 -6.65 -4.45
C TYR A 100 -15.19 -6.14 -5.32
N GLU A 101 -15.28 -6.32 -6.64
CA GLU A 101 -14.41 -5.56 -7.54
C GLU A 101 -14.74 -4.09 -7.31
N PRO A 102 -13.78 -3.26 -6.86
CA PRO A 102 -14.01 -1.83 -6.82
C PRO A 102 -14.31 -1.38 -8.26
N VAL A 103 -15.47 -0.78 -8.46
CA VAL A 103 -15.77 -0.12 -9.73
C VAL A 103 -14.78 1.02 -9.84
N ARG A 104 -13.86 0.94 -10.81
CA ARG A 104 -12.90 2.00 -11.10
C ARG A 104 -13.68 3.29 -11.33
N VAL A 105 -13.57 4.22 -10.39
CA VAL A 105 -14.04 5.58 -10.57
C VAL A 105 -12.97 6.26 -11.41
N GLU A 106 -13.26 6.48 -12.69
CA GLU A 106 -12.40 7.34 -13.51
C GLU A 106 -12.48 8.76 -12.93
N SER A 107 -11.39 9.20 -12.32
CA SER A 107 -11.18 10.61 -11.95
C SER A 107 -11.20 11.42 -13.24
N ARG A 108 -12.12 12.38 -13.34
CA ARG A 108 -12.24 13.26 -14.49
C ARG A 108 -11.30 14.44 -14.33
N ASP A 109 -10.44 14.65 -15.31
CA ASP A 109 -9.52 15.79 -15.31
C ASP A 109 -10.19 17.07 -15.83
N LEU A 110 -9.54 18.21 -15.60
CA LEU A 110 -9.99 19.51 -16.11
C LEU A 110 -10.19 19.47 -17.64
N SER A 111 -9.27 18.83 -18.35
CA SER A 111 -9.32 18.62 -19.81
C SER A 111 -10.59 17.88 -20.22
N ASP A 112 -10.96 16.79 -19.53
CA ASP A 112 -12.18 16.03 -19.78
C ASP A 112 -13.44 16.89 -19.58
N HIS A 113 -13.46 17.66 -18.49
CA HIS A 113 -14.55 18.59 -18.22
C HIS A 113 -14.69 19.65 -19.32
N LEU A 114 -13.59 20.21 -19.82
CA LEU A 114 -13.59 21.20 -20.90
C LEU A 114 -13.99 20.59 -22.25
N LEU A 115 -13.57 19.35 -22.54
CA LEU A 115 -13.98 18.64 -23.74
C LEU A 115 -15.48 18.33 -23.72
N ASP A 116 -16.04 17.93 -22.59
CA ASP A 116 -17.48 17.75 -22.43
C ASP A 116 -18.23 19.07 -22.64
N GLN A 117 -17.72 20.19 -22.13
CA GLN A 117 -18.30 21.52 -22.37
C GLN A 117 -18.26 21.89 -23.86
N LEU A 118 -17.14 21.64 -24.55
CA LEU A 118 -16.99 21.91 -25.98
C LEU A 118 -18.02 21.12 -26.80
N LYS A 119 -18.23 19.84 -26.48
CA LYS A 119 -19.21 18.97 -27.14
C LYS A 119 -20.67 19.41 -26.95
N LEU A 120 -20.96 20.10 -25.83
CA LEU A 120 -22.30 20.63 -25.55
C LEU A 120 -22.58 21.95 -26.30
N MET A 121 -21.55 22.62 -26.81
CA MET A 121 -21.70 23.84 -27.59
C MET A 121 -22.04 23.55 -29.06
N ARG A 122 -22.82 24.44 -29.68
CA ARG A 122 -23.11 24.36 -31.13
C ARG A 122 -22.05 25.11 -31.91
N LEU A 123 -20.95 24.43 -32.19
CA LEU A 123 -19.79 24.95 -32.92
C LEU A 123 -19.71 24.34 -34.32
N SER A 124 -19.10 25.09 -35.25
CA SER A 124 -18.72 24.57 -36.56
C SER A 124 -17.53 23.60 -36.44
N PRO A 125 -17.31 22.71 -37.43
CA PRO A 125 -16.19 21.75 -37.37
C PRO A 125 -14.82 22.41 -37.16
N ARG A 126 -14.64 23.62 -37.72
CA ARG A 126 -13.41 24.41 -37.56
C ARG A 126 -13.26 24.98 -36.14
N GLU A 127 -14.36 25.39 -35.52
CA GLU A 127 -14.36 25.91 -34.15
C GLU A 127 -14.16 24.80 -33.12
N VAL A 128 -14.67 23.59 -33.37
CA VAL A 128 -14.39 22.42 -32.52
C VAL A 128 -12.89 22.11 -32.54
N LEU A 129 -12.27 22.06 -33.72
CA LEU A 129 -10.85 21.76 -33.86
C LEU A 129 -9.96 22.82 -33.19
N LEU A 130 -10.37 24.09 -33.27
CA LEU A 130 -9.72 25.19 -32.56
C LEU A 130 -9.89 25.08 -31.04
N GLY A 131 -11.07 24.65 -30.58
CA GLY A 131 -11.34 24.41 -29.15
C GLY A 131 -10.53 23.26 -28.57
N GLU A 132 -10.36 22.16 -29.33
CA GLU A 132 -9.54 21.02 -28.92
C GLU A 132 -8.06 21.41 -28.75
N GLU A 133 -7.51 22.18 -29.70
CA GLU A 133 -6.13 22.70 -29.59
C GLU A 133 -5.95 23.65 -28.40
N ILE A 134 -6.94 24.51 -28.13
CA ILE A 134 -6.87 25.40 -26.95
C ILE A 134 -6.87 24.56 -25.68
N ILE A 135 -7.77 23.59 -25.53
CA ILE A 135 -7.88 22.75 -24.33
C ILE A 135 -6.60 21.94 -24.12
N GLY A 136 -5.97 21.46 -25.19
CA GLY A 136 -4.71 20.72 -25.11
C GLY A 136 -3.49 21.53 -24.68
N ASN A 137 -3.56 22.87 -24.66
CA ASN A 137 -2.47 23.75 -24.22
C ASN A 137 -2.79 24.52 -22.92
N ILE A 138 -3.81 24.08 -22.17
CA ILE A 138 -4.14 24.60 -20.83
C ILE A 138 -3.34 23.83 -19.77
N ASP A 139 -2.76 24.52 -18.80
CA ASP A 139 -2.09 23.92 -17.63
C ASP A 139 -3.07 23.49 -16.52
N ASP A 140 -2.55 22.81 -15.50
CA ASP A 140 -3.34 22.34 -14.35
C ASP A 140 -3.95 23.51 -13.52
N ASP A 141 -3.37 24.72 -13.64
CA ASP A 141 -3.87 25.95 -13.02
C ASP A 141 -4.98 26.63 -13.86
N GLY A 142 -5.26 26.14 -15.07
CA GLY A 142 -6.30 26.64 -15.97
C GLY A 142 -5.85 27.79 -16.89
N TYR A 143 -4.55 28.03 -17.04
CA TYR A 143 -3.98 29.06 -17.92
C TYR A 143 -3.45 28.49 -19.23
N LEU A 144 -3.53 29.30 -20.29
CA LEU A 144 -3.00 28.94 -21.60
C LEU A 144 -1.48 29.11 -21.60
N VAL A 145 -0.75 28.02 -21.90
CA VAL A 145 0.72 28.01 -21.90
C VAL A 145 1.30 28.56 -23.21
N CYS A 146 0.55 28.45 -24.30
CA CYS A 146 0.96 28.93 -25.63
C CYS A 146 0.37 30.30 -25.97
N SER A 147 0.99 30.99 -26.92
CA SER A 147 0.41 32.20 -27.51
C SER A 147 -0.74 31.85 -28.48
N LEU A 148 -1.68 32.78 -28.67
CA LEU A 148 -2.75 32.61 -29.66
C LEU A 148 -2.21 32.47 -31.10
N GLU A 149 -1.03 33.01 -31.37
CA GLU A 149 -0.37 32.95 -32.67
C GLU A 149 0.10 31.52 -32.98
N GLU A 150 0.69 30.83 -32.01
CA GLU A 150 1.12 29.43 -32.13
C GLU A 150 -0.06 28.47 -32.33
N VAL A 151 -1.19 28.71 -31.65
CA VAL A 151 -2.42 27.92 -31.85
C VAL A 151 -2.92 28.05 -33.30
N VAL A 152 -2.87 29.26 -33.85
CA VAL A 152 -3.30 29.51 -35.24
C VAL A 152 -2.34 28.91 -36.25
N GLU A 153 -1.04 28.91 -35.97
CA GLU A 153 -0.02 28.31 -36.84
C GLU A 153 -0.20 26.78 -36.93
N ARG A 154 -0.32 26.09 -35.79
CA ARG A 154 -0.56 24.63 -35.74
C ARG A 154 -1.85 24.20 -36.43
N LEU A 155 -2.90 25.03 -36.37
CA LEU A 155 -4.19 24.75 -37.00
C LEU A 155 -4.14 24.82 -38.55
N ASN A 156 -3.20 25.59 -39.10
CA ASN A 156 -3.09 25.82 -40.54
C ASN A 156 -2.00 24.97 -41.22
N GLU A 157 -1.26 24.15 -40.46
CA GLU A 157 -0.44 23.05 -40.99
C GLU A 157 -1.28 21.81 -41.33
#